data_AF-M4ZH23-F1
#
_entry.id   AF-M4ZH23-F1
#
_cell.length_a   1.000
_cell.length_b   1.000
_cell.length_c   1.000
_cell.angle_alpha   90.00
_cell.angle_beta   90.00
_cell.angle_gamma   90.00
#
_symmetry.space_group_name_H-M   'P 1'
#
loop_
_entity.id
_entity.type
_entity.pdbx_description
1 polymer ?
#
loop_
_entity_poly.entity_id
_entity_poly.type
_entity_poly.pdbx_seq_one_letter_code
_entity_poly.pdbx_strand_id
1 'polypeptide(L)'
;MTEPVPPHPFDDREALAWLRSQPEGHVTVSAAELGRQWGWNRMRTSRRLKAWERAGLISRNAEAIIVTETVTPTVTDGTASVTDAAGVTGVSVTEKAHGSPTRVKLAALIVALALACVSAAFSIDGLTAIFAGAFWPVIIMGAVLEAGKLVAAAWLTEHWTSAPSFLRFVLVLMIGVLMGLNAVGVFGFLTRAHLDHMASIDLALADKTADVEARLGMQSRVVTDIDRRIAQIDAAIDEATRLGRPVGAMTISDQRRRERADIAAERQRESQALANLQIEKAKIDAQRRRAEAEVGPIRYLAELIGIPATDFERAVRLLTLALVAVLDPMAVALLLAAGVHSRRAGSF
;
A
#
# COMPACT_ATOMS: atom_id res chain seq x y z
N MET A 1 -3.03 64.42 -15.17
CA MET A 1 -4.10 65.42 -15.35
C MET A 1 -5.17 65.12 -14.31
N THR A 2 -5.37 66.00 -13.34
CA THR A 2 -6.39 65.85 -12.28
C THR A 2 -7.73 66.37 -12.81
N GLU A 3 -8.64 65.47 -13.17
CA GLU A 3 -10.03 65.84 -13.44
C GLU A 3 -10.77 66.18 -12.14
N PRO A 4 -11.69 67.17 -12.17
CA PRO A 4 -12.39 67.67 -10.99
C PRO A 4 -13.40 66.66 -10.43
N VAL A 5 -13.53 66.66 -9.10
CA VAL A 5 -14.53 65.87 -8.35
C VAL A 5 -15.94 66.26 -8.83
N PRO A 6 -16.79 65.30 -9.21
CA PRO A 6 -18.15 65.58 -9.70
C PRO A 6 -19.02 66.23 -8.59
N PRO A 7 -19.93 67.15 -8.94
CA PRO A 7 -20.73 67.92 -7.97
C PRO A 7 -21.76 67.11 -7.17
N HIS A 8 -21.99 65.84 -7.54
CA HIS A 8 -22.78 64.88 -6.77
C HIS A 8 -22.06 63.51 -6.70
N PRO A 9 -22.17 62.79 -5.56
CA PRO A 9 -21.63 61.44 -5.46
C PRO A 9 -22.36 60.51 -6.42
N PHE A 10 -21.63 59.64 -7.12
CA PHE A 10 -22.19 58.75 -8.13
C PHE A 10 -23.23 57.82 -7.50
N ASP A 11 -24.29 57.48 -8.23
CA ASP A 11 -25.15 56.37 -7.85
C ASP A 11 -24.55 55.02 -8.29
N ASP A 12 -25.05 53.91 -7.75
CA ASP A 12 -24.47 52.57 -7.99
C ASP A 12 -24.49 52.18 -9.48
N ARG A 13 -25.48 52.66 -10.25
CA ARG A 13 -25.57 52.47 -11.71
C ARG A 13 -24.56 53.31 -12.48
N GLU A 14 -24.33 54.55 -12.06
CA GLU A 14 -23.39 55.48 -12.69
C GLU A 14 -21.94 55.02 -12.46
N ALA A 15 -21.63 54.53 -11.27
CA ALA A 15 -20.32 53.96 -10.95
C ALA A 15 -20.02 52.69 -11.77
N LEU A 16 -21.01 51.83 -12.01
CA LEU A 16 -20.82 50.66 -12.87
C LEU A 16 -20.72 51.03 -14.36
N ALA A 17 -21.47 52.03 -14.82
CA ALA A 17 -21.37 52.55 -16.18
C ALA A 17 -20.01 53.21 -16.44
N TRP A 18 -19.50 53.96 -15.47
CA TRP A 18 -18.17 54.56 -15.53
C TRP A 18 -17.04 53.52 -15.57
N LEU A 19 -17.18 52.41 -14.83
CA LEU A 19 -16.24 51.28 -14.91
C LEU A 19 -16.25 50.64 -16.32
N ARG A 20 -17.43 50.55 -16.96
CA ARG A 20 -17.58 50.01 -18.31
C ARG A 20 -17.07 50.95 -19.40
N SER A 21 -17.07 52.26 -19.16
CA SER A 21 -16.58 53.25 -20.12
C SER A 21 -15.05 53.41 -20.13
N GLN A 22 -14.31 52.65 -19.31
CA GLN A 22 -12.85 52.70 -19.30
C GLN A 22 -12.26 51.95 -20.50
N PRO A 23 -11.29 52.53 -21.22
CA PRO A 23 -10.65 51.86 -22.34
C PRO A 23 -9.94 50.57 -21.86
N GLU A 24 -10.17 49.47 -22.57
CA GLU A 24 -9.64 48.11 -22.29
C GLU A 24 -10.24 47.34 -21.10
N GLY A 25 -11.34 47.82 -20.50
CA GLY A 25 -12.14 47.04 -19.54
C GLY A 25 -11.44 46.68 -18.22
N HIS A 26 -10.27 47.29 -17.93
CA HIS A 26 -9.53 47.11 -16.70
C HIS A 26 -9.16 48.45 -16.05
N VAL A 27 -9.28 48.50 -14.73
CA VAL A 27 -8.98 49.69 -13.93
C VAL A 27 -7.91 49.33 -12.92
N THR A 28 -6.70 49.90 -13.07
CA THR A 28 -5.55 49.68 -12.17
C THR A 28 -5.61 50.54 -10.90
N VAL A 29 -6.69 51.31 -10.74
CA VAL A 29 -6.89 52.25 -9.64
C VAL A 29 -7.40 51.52 -8.39
N SER A 30 -6.82 51.83 -7.23
CA SER A 30 -7.20 51.19 -5.96
C SER A 30 -8.65 51.49 -5.54
N ALA A 31 -9.27 50.58 -4.80
CA ALA A 31 -10.65 50.75 -4.31
C ALA A 31 -10.83 52.01 -3.42
N ALA A 32 -9.77 52.50 -2.77
CA ALA A 32 -9.82 53.72 -1.97
C ALA A 32 -9.86 54.98 -2.84
N GLU A 33 -9.18 54.94 -3.98
CA GLU A 33 -9.08 56.03 -4.94
C GLU A 33 -10.36 56.12 -5.79
N LEU A 34 -10.93 54.97 -6.18
CA LEU A 34 -12.28 54.90 -6.77
C LEU A 34 -13.35 55.45 -5.82
N GLY A 35 -13.23 55.19 -4.51
CA GLY A 35 -14.10 55.79 -3.52
C GLY A 35 -14.02 57.33 -3.51
N ARG A 36 -12.81 57.90 -3.63
CA ARG A 36 -12.64 59.36 -3.72
C ARG A 36 -13.24 59.92 -5.00
N GLN A 37 -13.06 59.24 -6.13
CA GLN A 37 -13.54 59.70 -7.44
C GLN A 37 -15.07 59.65 -7.57
N TRP A 38 -15.71 58.65 -6.97
CA TRP A 38 -17.18 58.51 -6.96
C TRP A 38 -17.88 59.24 -5.80
N GLY A 39 -17.12 59.89 -4.90
CA GLY A 39 -17.67 60.52 -3.70
C GLY A 39 -18.20 59.52 -2.66
N TRP A 40 -17.68 58.29 -2.65
CA TRP A 40 -18.09 57.21 -1.75
C TRP A 40 -17.12 57.02 -0.58
N ASN A 41 -17.65 56.68 0.59
CA ASN A 41 -16.84 56.22 1.72
C ASN A 41 -16.20 54.84 1.40
N ARG A 42 -14.94 54.65 1.82
CA ARG A 42 -14.14 53.41 1.69
C ARG A 42 -14.93 52.12 1.99
N MET A 43 -15.79 52.13 3.02
CA MET A 43 -16.58 50.96 3.38
C MET A 43 -17.71 50.68 2.39
N ARG A 44 -18.38 51.71 1.86
CA ARG A 44 -19.40 51.58 0.81
C ARG A 44 -18.77 51.04 -0.47
N THR A 45 -17.64 51.61 -0.89
CA THR A 45 -16.91 51.18 -2.09
C THR A 45 -16.48 49.72 -1.99
N SER A 46 -15.90 49.32 -0.86
CA SER A 46 -15.46 47.93 -0.66
C SER A 46 -16.63 46.94 -0.66
N ARG A 47 -17.75 47.29 -0.03
CA ARG A 47 -18.96 46.45 -0.02
C ARG A 47 -19.59 46.32 -1.39
N ARG A 48 -19.70 47.42 -2.16
CA ARG A 48 -20.29 47.41 -3.50
C ARG A 48 -19.42 46.67 -4.51
N LEU A 49 -18.11 46.88 -4.52
CA LEU A 49 -17.19 46.10 -5.35
C LEU A 49 -17.30 44.59 -5.05
N LYS A 50 -17.36 44.18 -3.78
CA LYS A 50 -17.54 42.76 -3.40
C LYS A 50 -18.92 42.20 -3.79
N ALA A 51 -19.95 43.05 -3.87
CA ALA A 51 -21.27 42.64 -4.31
C ALA A 51 -21.31 42.45 -5.83
N TRP A 52 -20.69 43.36 -6.59
CA TRP A 52 -20.57 43.24 -8.05
C TRP A 52 -19.66 42.10 -8.48
N GLU A 53 -18.62 41.80 -7.72
CA GLU A 53 -17.78 40.61 -7.91
C GLU A 53 -18.58 39.32 -7.72
N ARG A 54 -19.39 39.23 -6.67
CA ARG A 54 -20.30 38.10 -6.46
C ARG A 54 -21.40 38.00 -7.52
N ALA A 55 -21.82 39.12 -8.10
CA ALA A 55 -22.78 39.15 -9.19
C ALA A 55 -22.15 38.89 -10.57
N GLY A 56 -20.82 38.66 -10.64
CA GLY A 56 -20.10 38.41 -11.89
C GLY A 56 -19.96 39.62 -12.80
N LEU A 57 -20.25 40.83 -12.29
CA LEU A 57 -20.17 42.09 -13.05
C LEU A 57 -18.73 42.62 -13.13
N ILE A 58 -17.89 42.28 -12.16
CA ILE A 58 -16.47 42.62 -12.12
C ILE A 58 -15.65 41.43 -11.59
N SER A 59 -14.37 41.36 -11.96
CA SER A 59 -13.36 40.47 -11.40
C SER A 59 -12.23 41.31 -10.80
N ARG A 60 -11.73 40.95 -9.62
CA ARG A 60 -10.69 41.72 -8.92
C ARG A 60 -9.43 40.87 -8.78
N ASN A 61 -8.30 41.38 -9.24
CA ASN A 61 -6.97 40.88 -8.86
C ASN A 61 -6.27 41.92 -7.95
N ALA A 62 -5.06 41.62 -7.47
CA ALA A 62 -4.36 42.50 -6.51
C ALA A 62 -3.96 43.87 -7.10
N GLU A 63 -3.94 44.02 -8.43
CA GLU A 63 -3.42 45.19 -9.14
C GLU A 63 -4.46 45.90 -10.03
N ALA A 64 -5.60 45.26 -10.32
CA ALA A 64 -6.60 45.73 -11.27
C ALA A 64 -8.01 45.15 -11.01
N ILE A 65 -9.03 45.93 -11.37
CA ILE A 65 -10.44 45.54 -11.42
C ILE A 65 -10.83 45.40 -12.90
N ILE A 66 -11.20 44.20 -13.33
CA ILE A 66 -11.60 43.88 -14.70
C ILE A 66 -13.14 43.84 -14.75
N VAL A 67 -13.76 44.53 -15.69
CA VAL A 67 -15.23 44.54 -15.85
C VAL A 67 -15.64 43.42 -16.80
N THR A 68 -16.54 42.54 -16.35
CA THR A 68 -17.04 41.46 -17.19
C THR A 68 -18.27 41.96 -17.95
N GLU A 69 -18.21 41.93 -19.29
CA GLU A 69 -19.41 42.16 -20.10
C GLU A 69 -20.40 41.03 -19.84
N THR A 70 -21.53 41.36 -19.22
CA THR A 70 -22.64 40.43 -19.00
C THR A 70 -23.57 40.54 -20.20
N VAL A 71 -23.58 39.50 -21.04
CA VAL A 71 -24.64 39.29 -22.04
C VAL A 71 -25.91 38.90 -21.28
N THR A 72 -26.92 39.76 -21.32
CA THR A 72 -28.25 39.52 -20.73
C THR A 72 -28.94 38.36 -21.47
N PRO A 73 -29.53 37.36 -20.80
CA PRO A 73 -30.40 36.39 -21.46
C PRO A 73 -31.79 37.02 -21.65
N THR A 74 -32.16 37.32 -22.90
CA THR A 74 -33.53 37.67 -23.27
C THR A 74 -34.39 36.42 -23.30
N VAL A 75 -35.48 36.42 -22.54
CA VAL A 75 -36.49 35.36 -22.47
C VAL A 75 -37.43 35.47 -23.68
N THR A 76 -37.46 34.39 -24.47
CA THR A 76 -38.56 33.74 -25.23
C THR A 76 -39.55 34.56 -26.06
N ASP A 77 -39.60 34.31 -27.37
CA ASP A 77 -40.79 33.76 -28.05
C ASP A 77 -40.46 33.14 -29.41
N GLY A 78 -41.17 32.06 -29.75
CA GLY A 78 -40.74 31.03 -30.71
C GLY A 78 -41.06 31.28 -32.18
N THR A 79 -40.43 30.49 -33.05
CA THR A 79 -41.06 29.71 -34.15
C THR A 79 -40.00 28.88 -34.88
N ALA A 80 -40.43 27.73 -35.39
CA ALA A 80 -39.60 26.71 -36.02
C ALA A 80 -38.96 27.15 -37.35
N SER A 81 -37.75 26.67 -37.63
CA SER A 81 -37.24 26.45 -38.99
C SER A 81 -36.00 25.53 -38.99
N VAL A 82 -36.06 24.51 -39.84
CA VAL A 82 -35.03 23.52 -40.19
C VAL A 82 -33.89 24.16 -40.98
N THR A 83 -32.61 23.81 -40.72
CA THR A 83 -31.61 23.38 -41.74
C THR A 83 -30.23 23.03 -41.15
N ASP A 84 -29.57 22.08 -41.82
CA ASP A 84 -28.20 21.56 -41.65
C ASP A 84 -27.09 22.60 -41.44
N ALA A 85 -26.03 22.22 -40.72
CA ALA A 85 -24.69 22.01 -41.30
C ALA A 85 -23.59 21.80 -40.24
N ALA A 86 -22.63 20.97 -40.65
CA ALA A 86 -21.40 20.56 -39.98
C ALA A 86 -20.55 21.71 -39.37
N GLY A 87 -19.82 21.39 -38.29
CA GLY A 87 -18.80 22.30 -37.76
C GLY A 87 -18.07 21.76 -36.53
N VAL A 88 -16.97 21.06 -36.81
CA VAL A 88 -15.86 20.72 -35.90
C VAL A 88 -15.47 21.89 -34.99
N THR A 89 -15.34 21.66 -33.67
CA THR A 89 -14.15 21.99 -32.84
C THR A 89 -14.41 21.87 -31.33
N GLY A 90 -13.55 21.06 -30.69
CA GLY A 90 -13.12 21.11 -29.28
C GLY A 90 -14.09 21.59 -28.20
N VAL A 91 -14.72 20.65 -27.50
CA VAL A 91 -15.16 20.88 -26.12
C VAL A 91 -13.91 20.91 -25.24
N SER A 92 -13.30 22.09 -25.09
CA SER A 92 -12.35 22.34 -24.00
C SER A 92 -13.13 22.46 -22.70
N VAL A 93 -13.32 21.35 -22.01
CA VAL A 93 -13.75 21.32 -20.61
C VAL A 93 -12.72 22.09 -19.80
N THR A 94 -13.03 23.34 -19.42
CA THR A 94 -12.23 24.09 -18.46
C THR A 94 -12.44 23.49 -17.07
N GLU A 95 -11.63 22.49 -16.74
CA GLU A 95 -11.52 21.95 -15.40
C GLU A 95 -10.84 22.99 -14.49
N LYS A 96 -11.63 23.86 -13.85
CA LYS A 96 -11.14 24.76 -12.80
C LYS A 96 -11.04 23.99 -11.48
N ALA A 97 -9.92 23.29 -11.27
CA ALA A 97 -9.51 22.82 -9.95
C ALA A 97 -8.44 23.77 -9.38
N HIS A 98 -8.84 24.91 -8.82
CA HIS A 98 -7.95 25.80 -8.06
C HIS A 98 -7.77 25.30 -6.62
N GLY A 99 -7.08 24.16 -6.46
CA GLY A 99 -6.34 23.88 -5.23
C GLY A 99 -5.05 24.68 -5.28
N SER A 100 -4.69 25.44 -4.21
CA SER A 100 -3.51 26.30 -4.29
C SER A 100 -2.27 25.46 -4.64
N PRO A 101 -1.55 25.78 -5.72
CA PRO A 101 -0.49 24.93 -6.27
C PRO A 101 0.62 24.68 -5.24
N THR A 102 0.75 25.54 -4.23
CA THR A 102 1.70 25.43 -3.13
C THR A 102 1.39 24.28 -2.17
N ARG A 103 0.11 23.99 -1.88
CA ARG A 103 -0.27 22.92 -0.94
C ARG A 103 0.00 21.53 -1.52
N VAL A 104 -0.29 21.35 -2.80
CA VAL A 104 -0.03 20.09 -3.51
C VAL A 104 1.48 19.82 -3.62
N LYS A 105 2.29 20.86 -3.87
CA LYS A 105 3.77 20.73 -3.88
C LYS A 105 4.32 20.31 -2.52
N LEU A 106 3.88 20.99 -1.45
CA LEU A 106 4.32 20.65 -0.09
C LEU A 106 3.91 19.22 0.27
N ALA A 107 2.68 18.82 -0.08
CA ALA A 107 2.22 17.46 0.12
C ALA A 107 3.06 16.44 -0.67
N ALA A 108 3.35 16.70 -1.95
CA ALA A 108 4.19 15.83 -2.78
C ALA A 108 5.61 15.70 -2.22
N LEU A 109 6.21 16.79 -1.74
CA LEU A 109 7.55 16.77 -1.13
C LEU A 109 7.57 16.02 0.20
N ILE A 110 6.58 16.22 1.06
CA ILE A 110 6.46 15.50 2.33
C ILE A 110 6.29 13.99 2.05
N VAL A 111 5.41 13.62 1.12
CA VAL A 111 5.19 12.22 0.76
C VAL A 111 6.43 11.61 0.11
N ALA A 112 7.12 12.34 -0.78
CA ALA A 112 8.37 11.89 -1.38
C ALA A 112 9.44 11.58 -0.32
N LEU A 113 9.65 12.49 0.64
CA LEU A 113 10.61 12.30 1.72
C LEU A 113 10.19 11.18 2.67
N ALA A 114 8.91 11.05 2.99
CA ALA A 114 8.40 9.96 3.83
C ALA A 114 8.62 8.60 3.16
N LEU A 115 8.27 8.47 1.87
CA LEU A 115 8.48 7.25 1.10
C LEU A 115 9.98 6.91 0.99
N ALA A 116 10.82 7.90 0.71
CA ALA A 116 12.27 7.72 0.64
C ALA A 116 12.86 7.26 1.99
N CYS A 117 12.47 7.88 3.10
CA CYS A 117 12.93 7.49 4.43
C CYS A 117 12.50 6.07 4.82
N VAL A 118 11.24 5.70 4.57
CA VAL A 118 10.74 4.35 4.86
C VAL A 118 11.42 3.31 3.95
N SER A 119 11.54 3.60 2.65
CA SER A 119 12.25 2.78 1.67
C SER A 119 13.70 2.56 2.10
N ALA A 120 14.40 3.62 2.49
CA ALA A 120 15.79 3.56 2.92
C ALA A 120 15.96 2.78 4.23
N ALA A 121 15.07 2.98 5.21
CA ALA A 121 15.12 2.23 6.47
C ALA A 121 15.01 0.72 6.23
N PHE A 122 14.04 0.29 5.42
CA PHE A 122 13.86 -1.12 5.07
C PHE A 122 14.98 -1.65 4.17
N SER A 123 15.46 -0.83 3.24
CA SER A 123 16.59 -1.17 2.37
C SER A 123 17.86 -1.45 3.16
N ILE A 124 18.20 -0.54 4.09
CA ILE A 124 19.38 -0.64 4.94
C ILE A 124 19.28 -1.87 5.84
N ASP A 125 18.12 -2.11 6.47
CA ASP A 125 17.93 -3.30 7.31
C ASP A 125 18.04 -4.61 6.51
N GLY A 126 17.51 -4.62 5.29
CA GLY A 126 17.66 -5.76 4.38
C GLY A 126 19.06 -5.94 3.81
N LEU A 127 19.91 -4.90 3.80
CA LEU A 127 21.32 -5.02 3.40
C LEU A 127 22.22 -5.45 4.57
N THR A 128 22.00 -4.90 5.78
CA THR A 128 22.74 -5.29 6.99
C THR A 128 22.49 -6.77 7.33
N ALA A 129 21.29 -7.25 7.00
CA ALA A 129 20.92 -8.64 6.97
C ALA A 129 21.88 -9.53 6.15
N ILE A 130 22.31 -9.08 4.97
CA ILE A 130 23.18 -9.84 4.06
C ILE A 130 24.64 -9.75 4.53
N PHE A 131 25.05 -8.59 5.04
CA PHE A 131 26.43 -8.29 5.46
C PHE A 131 26.55 -8.19 6.99
N ALA A 132 26.19 -9.25 7.71
CA ALA A 132 26.17 -9.28 9.17
C ALA A 132 27.51 -8.88 9.83
N GLY A 133 28.65 -9.11 9.17
CA GLY A 133 29.99 -8.76 9.67
C GLY A 133 30.34 -7.27 9.59
N ALA A 134 29.54 -6.44 8.92
CA ALA A 134 29.83 -5.01 8.69
C ALA A 134 28.61 -4.12 8.94
N PHE A 135 27.87 -4.38 10.02
CA PHE A 135 26.62 -3.70 10.37
C PHE A 135 26.70 -2.16 10.29
N TRP A 136 27.61 -1.54 11.04
CA TRP A 136 27.75 -0.07 11.08
C TRP A 136 28.20 0.55 9.75
N PRO A 137 29.24 0.04 9.07
CA PRO A 137 29.63 0.53 7.76
C PRO A 137 28.49 0.52 6.73
N VAL A 138 27.67 -0.54 6.71
CA VAL A 138 26.55 -0.68 5.77
C VAL A 138 25.48 0.37 6.02
N ILE A 139 25.14 0.65 7.29
CA ILE A 139 24.18 1.70 7.64
C ILE A 139 24.67 3.07 7.19
N ILE A 140 25.92 3.41 7.49
CA ILE A 140 26.50 4.71 7.12
C ILE A 140 26.53 4.85 5.59
N MET A 141 26.99 3.83 4.88
CA MET A 141 27.03 3.81 3.42
C MET A 141 25.62 3.97 2.83
N GLY A 142 24.65 3.20 3.31
CA GLY A 142 23.27 3.26 2.81
C GLY A 142 22.61 4.62 3.03
N ALA A 143 22.80 5.22 4.21
CA ALA A 143 22.28 6.56 4.51
C ALA A 143 22.88 7.63 3.58
N VAL A 144 24.19 7.56 3.32
CA VAL A 144 24.88 8.50 2.42
C VAL A 144 24.44 8.31 0.97
N LEU A 145 24.29 7.05 0.51
CA LEU A 145 23.81 6.76 -0.83
C LEU A 145 22.38 7.28 -1.04
N GLU A 146 21.49 7.07 -0.06
CA GLU A 146 20.12 7.58 -0.14
C GLU A 146 20.08 9.12 -0.20
N ALA A 147 20.80 9.79 0.70
CA ALA A 147 20.90 11.25 0.68
C ALA A 147 21.45 11.75 -0.67
N GLY A 148 22.49 11.09 -1.19
CA GLY A 148 23.07 11.38 -2.50
C GLY A 148 22.07 11.22 -3.65
N LYS A 149 21.23 10.18 -3.63
CA LYS A 149 20.18 9.95 -4.63
C LYS A 149 19.16 11.09 -4.65
N LEU A 150 18.68 11.53 -3.49
CA LEU A 150 17.69 12.59 -3.38
C LEU A 150 18.27 13.94 -3.83
N VAL A 151 19.49 14.25 -3.41
CA VAL A 151 20.21 15.47 -3.86
C VAL A 151 20.45 15.43 -5.36
N ALA A 152 20.88 14.30 -5.92
CA ALA A 152 21.07 14.14 -7.36
C ALA A 152 19.76 14.34 -8.14
N ALA A 153 18.64 13.79 -7.66
CA ALA A 153 17.32 13.96 -8.26
C ALA A 153 16.84 15.42 -8.21
N ALA A 154 16.99 16.08 -7.06
CA ALA A 154 16.66 17.50 -6.92
C ALA A 154 17.50 18.38 -7.86
N TRP A 155 18.82 18.17 -7.87
CA TRP A 155 19.75 18.91 -8.74
C TRP A 155 19.43 18.72 -10.22
N LEU A 156 19.14 17.48 -10.64
CA LEU A 156 18.78 17.13 -12.00
C LEU A 156 17.49 17.85 -12.46
N THR A 157 16.56 18.09 -11.53
CA THR A 157 15.33 18.84 -11.80
C THR A 157 15.61 20.33 -12.08
N GLU A 158 16.47 20.94 -11.27
CA GLU A 158 16.82 22.36 -11.40
C GLU A 158 17.65 22.64 -12.65
N HIS A 159 18.59 21.74 -12.95
CA HIS A 159 19.59 21.91 -14.00
C HIS A 159 19.28 21.13 -15.29
N TRP A 160 18.05 20.62 -15.46
CA TRP A 160 17.67 19.78 -16.60
C TRP A 160 18.02 20.37 -17.97
N THR A 161 17.89 21.68 -18.15
CA THR A 161 18.22 22.35 -19.44
C THR A 161 19.66 22.84 -19.52
N SER A 162 20.30 23.10 -18.38
CA SER A 162 21.64 23.72 -18.30
C SER A 162 22.78 22.69 -18.25
N ALA A 163 22.50 21.48 -17.74
CA ALA A 163 23.50 20.41 -17.64
C ALA A 163 23.83 19.81 -19.02
N PRO A 164 25.08 19.37 -19.29
CA PRO A 164 25.42 18.66 -20.52
C PRO A 164 24.73 17.28 -20.58
N SER A 165 24.36 16.81 -21.78
CA SER A 165 23.59 15.56 -21.97
C SER A 165 24.26 14.33 -21.36
N PHE A 166 25.61 14.27 -21.37
CA PHE A 166 26.37 13.19 -20.75
C PHE A 166 26.15 13.11 -19.23
N LEU A 167 26.20 14.25 -18.53
CA LEU A 167 25.98 14.30 -17.08
C LEU A 167 24.55 13.91 -16.71
N ARG A 168 23.56 14.33 -17.51
CA ARG A 168 22.15 13.92 -17.31
C ARG A 168 22.01 12.41 -17.40
N PHE A 169 22.58 11.79 -18.43
CA PHE A 169 22.54 10.34 -18.60
C PHE A 169 23.20 9.61 -17.42
N VAL A 170 24.38 10.05 -16.99
CA VAL A 170 25.09 9.46 -15.84
C VAL A 170 24.26 9.59 -14.56
N LEU A 171 23.68 10.75 -14.28
CA LEU A 171 22.84 10.96 -13.08
C LEU A 171 21.58 10.10 -13.12
N VAL A 172 20.88 10.04 -14.26
CA VAL A 172 19.69 9.18 -14.42
C VAL A 172 20.06 7.71 -14.22
N LEU A 173 21.18 7.26 -14.80
CA LEU A 173 21.66 5.89 -14.64
C LEU A 173 22.02 5.58 -13.18
N MET A 174 22.78 6.46 -12.51
CA MET A 174 23.15 6.29 -11.10
C MET A 174 21.92 6.28 -10.19
N ILE A 175 20.98 7.21 -10.38
CA ILE A 175 19.72 7.21 -9.64
C ILE A 175 18.97 5.88 -9.85
N GLY A 176 18.89 5.40 -11.10
CA GLY A 176 18.27 4.11 -11.41
C GLY A 176 18.97 2.91 -10.76
N VAL A 177 20.31 2.90 -10.72
CA VAL A 177 21.07 1.86 -10.01
C VAL A 177 20.82 1.92 -8.51
N LEU A 178 20.79 3.11 -7.90
CA LEU A 178 20.48 3.27 -6.49
C LEU A 178 19.05 2.86 -6.16
N MET A 179 18.08 3.15 -7.04
CA MET A 179 16.71 2.62 -6.94
C MET A 179 16.69 1.10 -6.96
N GLY A 180 17.46 0.48 -7.85
CA GLY A 180 17.60 -0.98 -7.93
C GLY A 180 18.22 -1.57 -6.67
N LEU A 181 19.25 -0.95 -6.12
CA LEU A 181 19.88 -1.39 -4.87
C LEU A 181 18.90 -1.27 -3.70
N ASN A 182 18.16 -0.16 -3.61
CA ASN A 182 17.09 -0.03 -2.62
C ASN A 182 16.04 -1.12 -2.77
N ALA A 183 15.67 -1.44 -4.02
CA ALA A 183 14.71 -2.49 -4.25
C ALA A 183 15.21 -3.86 -3.75
N VAL A 184 16.48 -4.18 -3.99
CA VAL A 184 17.10 -5.40 -3.44
C VAL A 184 17.13 -5.39 -1.91
N GLY A 185 17.46 -4.25 -1.29
CA GLY A 185 17.45 -4.11 0.16
C GLY A 185 16.06 -4.34 0.76
N VAL A 186 15.04 -3.61 0.31
CA VAL A 186 13.67 -3.75 0.84
C VAL A 186 13.14 -5.17 0.59
N PHE A 187 13.46 -5.75 -0.57
CA PHE A 187 13.15 -7.13 -0.88
C PHE A 187 13.78 -8.10 0.13
N GLY A 188 15.06 -7.91 0.48
CA GLY A 188 15.77 -8.72 1.47
C GLY A 188 15.12 -8.64 2.85
N PHE A 189 14.74 -7.43 3.28
CA PHE A 189 14.03 -7.20 4.54
C PHE A 189 12.68 -7.92 4.60
N LEU A 190 11.82 -7.71 3.59
CA LEU A 190 10.48 -8.30 3.55
C LEU A 190 10.53 -9.82 3.41
N THR A 191 11.46 -10.34 2.62
CA THR A 191 11.65 -11.79 2.46
C THR A 191 12.13 -12.41 3.75
N ARG A 192 13.09 -11.79 4.46
CA ARG A 192 13.53 -12.27 5.78
C ARG A 192 12.37 -12.27 6.78
N ALA A 193 11.62 -11.17 6.90
CA ALA A 193 10.51 -11.11 7.85
C ALA A 193 9.46 -12.21 7.60
N HIS A 194 9.21 -12.55 6.34
CA HIS A 194 8.33 -13.66 5.98
C HIS A 194 8.94 -15.03 6.28
N LEU A 195 10.20 -15.25 5.89
CA LEU A 195 10.90 -16.51 6.12
C LEU A 195 11.13 -16.79 7.60
N ASP A 196 11.54 -15.81 8.39
CA ASP A 196 11.76 -15.97 9.84
C ASP A 196 10.45 -16.28 10.56
N HIS A 197 9.34 -15.65 10.16
CA HIS A 197 8.03 -15.96 10.70
C HIS A 197 7.62 -17.41 10.39
N MET A 198 7.73 -17.85 9.14
CA MET A 198 7.40 -19.23 8.73
C MET A 198 8.35 -20.25 9.36
N ALA A 199 9.66 -19.99 9.38
CA ALA A 199 10.66 -20.86 9.98
C ALA A 199 10.47 -20.99 11.49
N SER A 200 10.07 -19.93 12.19
CA SER A 200 9.77 -20.00 13.62
C SER A 200 8.57 -20.90 13.93
N ILE A 201 7.54 -20.86 13.08
CA ILE A 201 6.35 -21.72 13.18
C ILE A 201 6.72 -23.16 12.86
N ASP A 202 7.41 -23.39 11.74
CA ASP A 202 7.83 -24.72 11.32
C ASP A 202 8.77 -25.37 12.32
N LEU A 203 9.74 -24.65 12.88
CA LEU A 203 10.66 -25.19 13.89
C LEU A 203 9.91 -25.56 15.17
N ALA A 204 9.01 -24.69 15.64
CA ALA A 204 8.22 -24.95 16.84
C ALA A 204 7.22 -26.10 16.67
N LEU A 205 6.69 -26.29 15.46
CA LEU A 205 5.79 -27.41 15.14
C LEU A 205 6.56 -28.70 14.84
N ALA A 206 7.74 -28.62 14.21
CA ALA A 206 8.57 -29.77 13.88
C ALA A 206 9.06 -30.50 15.13
N ASP A 207 9.50 -29.77 16.15
CA ASP A 207 9.93 -30.35 17.43
C ASP A 207 8.78 -31.10 18.12
N LYS A 208 7.59 -30.49 18.18
CA LYS A 208 6.38 -31.12 18.71
C LYS A 208 5.94 -32.33 17.90
N THR A 209 6.02 -32.25 16.58
CA THR A 209 5.66 -33.35 15.68
C THR A 209 6.61 -34.52 15.86
N ALA A 210 7.92 -34.26 15.98
CA ALA A 210 8.92 -35.30 16.21
C ALA A 210 8.72 -36.02 17.55
N ASP A 211 8.45 -35.27 18.63
CA ASP A 211 8.13 -35.86 19.95
C ASP A 211 6.86 -36.72 19.89
N VAL A 212 5.78 -36.22 19.29
CA VAL A 212 4.52 -36.98 19.15
C VAL A 212 4.70 -38.21 18.26
N GLU A 213 5.48 -38.13 17.18
CA GLU A 213 5.76 -39.28 16.31
C GLU A 213 6.57 -40.36 17.03
N ALA A 214 7.55 -39.96 17.85
CA ALA A 214 8.32 -40.88 18.68
C ALA A 214 7.41 -41.60 19.69
N ARG A 215 6.52 -40.87 20.37
CA ARG A 215 5.53 -41.45 21.29
C ARG A 215 4.55 -42.37 20.58
N LEU A 216 4.05 -41.98 19.40
CA LEU A 216 3.19 -42.83 18.56
C LEU A 216 3.90 -44.12 18.15
N GLY A 217 5.15 -44.04 17.73
CA GLY A 217 5.95 -45.21 17.36
C GLY A 217 6.15 -46.17 18.53
N MET A 218 6.43 -45.64 19.73
CA MET A 218 6.54 -46.44 20.95
C MET A 218 5.20 -47.07 21.33
N GLN A 219 4.13 -46.29 21.37
CA GLN A 219 2.78 -46.72 21.73
C GLN A 219 2.22 -47.77 20.76
N SER A 220 2.48 -47.60 19.45
CA SER A 220 2.08 -48.55 18.41
C SER A 220 2.77 -49.91 18.60
N ARG A 221 4.06 -49.92 18.99
CA ARG A 221 4.78 -51.16 19.30
C ARG A 221 4.21 -51.85 20.53
N VAL A 222 3.84 -51.11 21.58
CA VAL A 222 3.19 -51.66 22.79
C VAL A 222 1.88 -52.36 22.42
N VAL A 223 1.00 -51.68 21.68
CA VAL A 223 -0.28 -52.27 21.23
C VAL A 223 -0.03 -53.52 20.36
N THR A 224 0.96 -53.48 19.47
CA THR A 224 1.32 -54.62 18.61
C THR A 224 1.84 -55.82 19.43
N ASP A 225 2.65 -55.58 20.47
CA ASP A 225 3.13 -56.63 21.36
C ASP A 225 1.97 -57.27 22.15
N ILE A 226 1.05 -56.45 22.66
CA ILE A 226 -0.16 -56.94 23.34
C ILE A 226 -1.03 -57.78 22.40
N ASP A 227 -1.28 -57.30 21.17
CA ASP A 227 -2.04 -58.04 20.16
C ASP A 227 -1.38 -59.40 19.86
N ARG A 228 -0.04 -59.45 19.82
CA ARG A 228 0.71 -60.72 19.66
C ARG A 228 0.53 -61.66 20.86
N ARG A 229 0.58 -61.14 22.10
CA ARG A 229 0.35 -61.94 23.32
C ARG A 229 -1.07 -62.51 23.35
N ILE A 230 -2.08 -61.71 23.00
CA ILE A 230 -3.48 -62.17 22.91
C ILE A 230 -3.58 -63.31 21.88
N ALA A 231 -3.00 -63.16 20.70
CA ALA A 231 -3.01 -64.20 19.66
C ALA A 231 -2.34 -65.51 20.11
N GLN A 232 -1.27 -65.44 20.90
CA GLN A 232 -0.61 -66.62 21.48
C GLN A 232 -1.50 -67.33 22.51
N ILE A 233 -2.21 -66.57 23.34
CA ILE A 233 -3.16 -67.12 24.33
C ILE A 233 -4.33 -67.79 23.61
N ASP A 234 -4.89 -67.14 22.58
CA ASP A 234 -6.00 -67.68 21.79
C ASP A 234 -5.57 -68.99 21.10
N ALA A 235 -4.39 -69.04 20.48
CA ALA A 235 -3.86 -70.27 19.88
C ALA A 235 -3.64 -71.40 20.91
N ALA A 236 -3.19 -71.06 22.13
CA ALA A 236 -3.00 -72.05 23.20
C ALA A 236 -4.34 -72.58 23.75
N ILE A 237 -5.37 -71.72 23.83
CA ILE A 237 -6.73 -72.12 24.22
C ILE A 237 -7.34 -73.04 23.15
N ASP A 238 -7.19 -72.71 21.86
CA ASP A 238 -7.69 -73.52 20.76
C ASP A 238 -7.04 -74.91 20.73
N GLU A 239 -5.73 -74.99 20.91
CA GLU A 239 -5.01 -76.28 20.96
C GLU A 239 -5.44 -77.12 22.16
N ALA A 240 -5.60 -76.50 23.34
CA ALA A 240 -6.11 -77.19 24.54
C ALA A 240 -7.54 -77.71 24.35
N THR A 241 -8.38 -76.95 23.63
CA THR A 241 -9.76 -77.35 23.28
C THR A 241 -9.77 -78.52 22.31
N ARG A 242 -8.88 -78.52 21.30
CA ARG A 242 -8.74 -79.59 20.31
C ARG A 242 -8.29 -80.92 20.93
N LEU A 243 -7.42 -80.88 21.94
CA LEU A 243 -6.88 -82.07 22.61
C LEU A 243 -7.85 -82.73 23.63
N GLY A 244 -9.01 -82.14 23.90
CA GLY A 244 -10.15 -82.81 24.54
C GLY A 244 -9.88 -83.44 25.93
N ARG A 245 -9.10 -82.80 26.81
CA ARG A 245 -8.83 -83.33 28.18
C ARG A 245 -9.87 -82.82 29.19
N PRO A 246 -10.79 -83.67 29.73
CA PRO A 246 -12.08 -83.16 30.23
C PRO A 246 -12.16 -82.69 31.69
N VAL A 247 -11.10 -82.74 32.52
CA VAL A 247 -11.22 -82.34 33.95
C VAL A 247 -10.08 -81.46 34.45
N GLY A 248 -8.82 -81.77 34.11
CA GLY A 248 -7.66 -80.90 34.43
C GLY A 248 -7.48 -79.72 33.47
N ALA A 249 -8.09 -79.76 32.28
CA ALA A 249 -7.99 -78.65 31.32
C ALA A 249 -9.00 -77.54 31.62
N MET A 250 -10.11 -77.81 32.32
CA MET A 250 -11.16 -76.80 32.54
C MET A 250 -10.69 -75.68 33.48
N THR A 251 -9.94 -76.01 34.53
CA THR A 251 -9.33 -75.03 35.44
C THR A 251 -8.22 -74.20 34.76
N ILE A 252 -7.42 -74.84 33.89
CA ILE A 252 -6.37 -74.17 33.11
C ILE A 252 -6.99 -73.25 32.05
N SER A 253 -8.07 -73.68 31.39
CA SER A 253 -8.81 -72.88 30.42
C SER A 253 -9.49 -71.66 31.06
N ASP A 254 -10.08 -71.82 32.24
CA ASP A 254 -10.68 -70.69 32.98
C ASP A 254 -9.62 -69.67 33.44
N GLN A 255 -8.45 -70.15 33.88
CA GLN A 255 -7.34 -69.28 34.27
C GLN A 255 -6.81 -68.49 33.07
N ARG A 256 -6.64 -69.12 31.90
CA ARG A 256 -6.25 -68.44 30.65
C ARG A 256 -7.31 -67.46 30.15
N ARG A 257 -8.61 -67.75 30.34
CA ARG A 257 -9.69 -66.80 29.99
C ARG A 257 -9.65 -65.54 30.84
N ARG A 258 -9.31 -65.64 32.13
CA ARG A 258 -9.12 -64.47 33.00
C ARG A 258 -7.89 -63.66 32.60
N GLU A 259 -6.76 -64.32 32.37
CA GLU A 259 -5.53 -63.69 31.88
C GLU A 259 -5.76 -62.97 30.54
N ARG A 260 -6.52 -63.57 29.62
CA ARG A 260 -6.96 -62.94 28.38
C ARG A 260 -7.81 -61.68 28.62
N ALA A 261 -8.73 -61.72 29.58
CA ALA A 261 -9.59 -60.58 29.89
C ALA A 261 -8.77 -59.40 30.45
N ASP A 262 -7.78 -59.69 31.30
CA ASP A 262 -6.88 -58.68 31.86
C ASP A 262 -6.01 -58.04 30.76
N ILE A 263 -5.43 -58.85 29.88
CA ILE A 263 -4.62 -58.37 28.75
C ILE A 263 -5.49 -57.62 27.72
N ALA A 264 -6.75 -58.04 27.50
CA ALA A 264 -7.67 -57.32 26.63
C ALA A 264 -8.06 -55.94 27.23
N ALA A 265 -8.19 -55.83 28.55
CA ALA A 265 -8.42 -54.56 29.23
C ALA A 265 -7.19 -53.65 29.16
N GLU A 266 -5.98 -54.21 29.27
CA GLU A 266 -4.72 -53.51 29.02
C GLU A 266 -4.63 -53.00 27.57
N ARG A 267 -4.90 -53.87 26.59
CA ARG A 267 -4.96 -53.52 25.16
C ARG A 267 -5.89 -52.36 24.89
N GLN A 268 -7.07 -52.35 25.53
CA GLN A 268 -8.05 -51.28 25.38
C GLN A 268 -7.51 -49.94 25.92
N ARG A 269 -6.84 -49.94 27.07
CA ARG A 269 -6.21 -48.73 27.65
C ARG A 269 -5.09 -48.20 26.76
N GLU A 270 -4.19 -49.08 26.32
CA GLU A 270 -3.07 -48.69 25.45
C GLU A 270 -3.55 -48.22 24.06
N SER A 271 -4.65 -48.79 23.54
CA SER A 271 -5.28 -48.34 22.28
C SER A 271 -5.93 -46.97 22.43
N GLN A 272 -6.54 -46.67 23.59
CA GLN A 272 -7.06 -45.32 23.87
C GLN A 272 -5.93 -44.29 23.97
N ALA A 273 -4.81 -44.64 24.61
CA ALA A 273 -3.63 -43.78 24.64
C ALA A 273 -3.06 -43.52 23.23
N LEU A 274 -3.00 -44.56 22.37
CA LEU A 274 -2.62 -44.42 20.96
C LEU A 274 -3.55 -43.46 20.21
N ALA A 275 -4.87 -43.62 20.37
CA ALA A 275 -5.86 -42.76 19.72
C ALA A 275 -5.72 -41.30 20.16
N ASN A 276 -5.45 -41.05 21.44
CA ASN A 276 -5.21 -39.69 21.96
C ASN A 276 -3.96 -39.05 21.32
N LEU A 277 -2.87 -39.80 21.18
CA LEU A 277 -1.67 -39.32 20.48
C LEU A 277 -1.92 -39.05 19.00
N GLN A 278 -2.75 -39.87 18.33
CA GLN A 278 -3.14 -39.63 16.93
C GLN A 278 -3.97 -38.35 16.78
N ILE A 279 -4.87 -38.07 17.73
CA ILE A 279 -5.64 -36.82 17.77
C ILE A 279 -4.71 -35.62 17.99
N GLU A 280 -3.73 -35.75 18.89
CA GLU A 280 -2.73 -34.71 19.13
C GLU A 280 -1.91 -34.40 17.88
N LYS A 281 -1.43 -35.44 17.17
CA LYS A 281 -0.76 -35.29 15.86
C LYS A 281 -1.66 -34.58 14.84
N ALA A 282 -2.91 -35.03 14.69
CA ALA A 282 -3.85 -34.42 13.76
C ALA A 282 -4.12 -32.94 14.07
N LYS A 283 -4.10 -32.56 15.36
CA LYS A 283 -4.23 -31.17 15.82
C LYS A 283 -3.00 -30.34 15.45
N ILE A 284 -1.79 -30.87 15.62
CA ILE A 284 -0.54 -30.22 15.21
C ILE A 284 -0.51 -30.04 13.68
N ASP A 285 -0.88 -31.06 12.91
CA ASP A 285 -0.99 -30.98 11.45
C ASP A 285 -2.06 -29.97 11.00
N ALA A 286 -3.15 -29.86 11.75
CA ALA A 286 -4.17 -28.84 11.51
C ALA A 286 -3.64 -27.42 11.81
N GLN A 287 -2.81 -27.25 12.84
CA GLN A 287 -2.16 -25.96 13.13
C GLN A 287 -1.19 -25.57 12.01
N ARG A 288 -0.39 -26.52 11.52
CA ARG A 288 0.52 -26.31 10.38
C ARG A 288 -0.24 -25.87 9.13
N ARG A 289 -1.29 -26.60 8.75
CA ARG A 289 -2.15 -26.23 7.61
C ARG A 289 -2.85 -24.89 7.77
N ARG A 290 -3.18 -24.48 9.01
CA ARG A 290 -3.76 -23.15 9.26
C ARG A 290 -2.73 -22.05 9.05
N ALA A 291 -1.50 -22.22 9.53
CA ALA A 291 -0.41 -21.27 9.30
C ALA A 291 -0.11 -21.12 7.80
N GLU A 292 -0.10 -22.23 7.05
CA GLU A 292 0.03 -22.21 5.59
C GLU A 292 -1.21 -21.60 4.88
N ALA A 293 -2.40 -21.67 5.48
CA ALA A 293 -3.62 -21.11 4.91
C ALA A 293 -3.77 -19.59 5.12
N GLU A 294 -3.11 -19.01 6.12
CA GLU A 294 -3.08 -17.55 6.33
C GLU A 294 -2.48 -16.81 5.14
N VAL A 295 -1.70 -17.50 4.31
CA VAL A 295 -1.13 -16.98 3.07
C VAL A 295 -2.01 -17.18 1.83
N GLY A 296 -3.28 -17.57 2.03
CA GLY A 296 -4.29 -17.80 0.99
C GLY A 296 -4.46 -16.69 -0.06
N PRO A 297 -4.45 -15.39 0.29
CA PRO A 297 -4.56 -14.31 -0.71
C PRO A 297 -3.43 -14.31 -1.75
N ILE A 298 -2.21 -14.68 -1.33
CA ILE A 298 -1.06 -14.73 -2.22
C ILE A 298 -1.16 -15.93 -3.15
N ARG A 299 -1.77 -17.05 -2.72
CA ARG A 299 -2.02 -18.20 -3.59
C ARG A 299 -3.01 -17.88 -4.71
N TYR A 300 -4.04 -17.09 -4.41
CA TYR A 300 -4.96 -16.60 -5.44
C TYR A 300 -4.24 -15.68 -6.44
N LEU A 301 -3.38 -14.79 -5.95
CA LEU A 301 -2.54 -13.96 -6.83
C LEU A 301 -1.58 -14.80 -7.67
N ALA A 302 -1.00 -15.86 -7.11
CA ALA A 302 -0.10 -16.80 -7.81
C ALA A 302 -0.80 -17.46 -8.99
N GLU A 303 -2.01 -17.97 -8.77
CA GLU A 303 -2.84 -18.56 -9.82
C GLU A 303 -3.18 -17.52 -10.91
N LEU A 304 -3.47 -16.27 -10.54
CA LEU A 304 -3.76 -15.20 -11.49
C LEU A 304 -2.57 -14.87 -12.40
N ILE A 305 -1.34 -14.97 -11.90
CA ILE A 305 -0.10 -14.74 -12.67
C ILE A 305 0.47 -16.02 -13.30
N GLY A 306 -0.27 -17.13 -13.25
CA GLY A 306 0.11 -18.41 -13.89
C GLY A 306 1.23 -19.17 -13.17
N ILE A 307 1.49 -18.86 -11.89
CA ILE A 307 2.42 -19.63 -11.06
C ILE A 307 1.65 -20.81 -10.46
N PRO A 308 2.17 -22.05 -10.58
CA PRO A 308 1.52 -23.20 -9.98
C PRO A 308 1.37 -22.99 -8.47
N ALA A 309 0.20 -23.32 -7.92
CA ALA A 309 -0.12 -23.13 -6.50
C ALA A 309 0.84 -23.84 -5.52
N THR A 310 1.68 -24.75 -6.04
CA THR A 310 2.74 -25.44 -5.31
C THR A 310 3.99 -24.58 -5.09
N ASP A 311 4.20 -23.52 -5.87
CA ASP A 311 5.38 -22.63 -5.81
C ASP A 311 5.02 -21.27 -5.18
N PHE A 312 4.54 -21.36 -3.93
CA PHE A 312 4.05 -20.22 -3.15
C PHE A 312 5.15 -19.17 -2.88
N GLU A 313 6.35 -19.62 -2.54
CA GLU A 313 7.49 -18.75 -2.25
C GLU A 313 7.84 -17.85 -3.43
N ARG A 314 7.77 -18.38 -4.66
CA ARG A 314 8.05 -17.59 -5.87
C ARG A 314 6.99 -16.51 -6.09
N ALA A 315 5.73 -16.79 -5.78
CA ALA A 315 4.65 -15.81 -5.87
C ALA A 315 4.84 -14.67 -4.86
N VAL A 316 5.15 -14.99 -3.59
CA VAL A 316 5.52 -13.98 -2.57
C VAL A 316 6.70 -13.14 -3.06
N ARG A 317 7.72 -13.80 -3.61
CA ARG A 317 8.94 -13.15 -4.08
C ARG A 317 8.66 -12.14 -5.18
N LEU A 318 7.88 -12.53 -6.17
CA LEU A 318 7.51 -11.67 -7.30
C LEU A 318 6.56 -10.55 -6.89
N LEU A 319 5.60 -10.83 -5.99
CA LEU A 319 4.71 -9.80 -5.45
C LEU A 319 5.52 -8.75 -4.66
N THR A 320 6.43 -9.21 -3.81
CA THR A 320 7.34 -8.35 -3.05
C THR A 320 8.20 -7.52 -3.99
N LEU A 321 8.80 -8.16 -5.00
CA LEU A 321 9.59 -7.47 -6.03
C LEU A 321 8.77 -6.39 -6.75
N ALA A 322 7.54 -6.69 -7.14
CA ALA A 322 6.66 -5.76 -7.83
C ALA A 322 6.28 -4.56 -6.95
N LEU A 323 5.94 -4.80 -5.68
CA LEU A 323 5.63 -3.74 -4.71
C LEU A 323 6.82 -2.81 -4.52
N VAL A 324 8.00 -3.40 -4.32
CA VAL A 324 9.23 -2.68 -4.03
C VAL A 324 9.75 -1.92 -5.26
N ALA A 325 9.58 -2.48 -6.46
CA ALA A 325 9.96 -1.83 -7.72
C ALA A 325 9.18 -0.52 -7.98
N VAL A 326 8.04 -0.30 -7.32
CA VAL A 326 7.24 0.93 -7.47
C VAL A 326 7.59 1.97 -6.40
N LEU A 327 7.97 1.54 -5.19
CA LEU A 327 8.13 2.41 -4.03
C LEU A 327 9.16 3.53 -4.26
N ASP A 328 10.38 3.16 -4.64
CA ASP A 328 11.50 4.10 -4.79
C ASP A 328 11.34 5.01 -6.02
N PRO A 329 10.92 4.49 -7.21
CA PRO A 329 10.59 5.35 -8.35
C PRO A 329 9.47 6.33 -8.05
N MET A 330 8.47 5.96 -7.25
CA MET A 330 7.40 6.87 -6.86
C MET A 330 7.91 8.02 -5.98
N ALA A 331 8.80 7.73 -5.02
CA ALA A 331 9.41 8.75 -4.17
C ALA A 331 10.19 9.78 -5.00
N VAL A 332 11.03 9.30 -5.93
CA VAL A 332 11.80 10.19 -6.82
C VAL A 332 10.89 10.93 -7.80
N ALA A 333 9.89 10.28 -8.39
CA ALA A 333 8.94 10.95 -9.28
C ALA A 333 8.20 12.10 -8.59
N LEU A 334 7.76 11.90 -7.34
CA LEU A 334 7.12 12.95 -6.53
C LEU A 334 8.10 14.08 -6.18
N LEU A 335 9.37 13.76 -5.88
CA LEU A 335 10.42 14.75 -5.64
C LEU A 335 10.68 15.61 -6.89
N LEU A 336 10.82 14.97 -8.05
CA LEU A 336 10.99 15.65 -9.34
C LEU A 336 9.77 16.54 -9.65
N ALA A 337 8.55 16.03 -9.44
CA ALA A 337 7.32 16.78 -9.68
C ALA A 337 7.19 18.02 -8.79
N ALA A 338 7.60 17.91 -7.51
CA ALA A 338 7.66 19.05 -6.60
C ALA A 338 8.69 20.10 -7.05
N GLY A 339 9.85 19.67 -7.57
CA GLY A 339 10.91 20.56 -8.05
C GLY A 339 10.60 21.30 -9.36
N VAL A 340 10.01 20.63 -10.36
CA VAL A 340 9.69 21.22 -11.68
C VAL A 340 8.79 22.46 -11.55
N HIS A 341 7.86 22.43 -10.60
CA HIS A 341 6.90 23.50 -10.39
C HIS A 341 7.44 24.69 -9.61
N SER A 342 8.59 24.58 -8.95
CA SER A 342 9.28 25.73 -8.32
C SER A 342 9.99 26.59 -9.39
N ARG A 343 10.45 25.97 -10.48
CA ARG A 343 11.08 26.67 -11.62
C ARG A 343 10.15 27.69 -12.30
N ARG A 344 8.86 27.40 -12.40
CA ARG A 344 7.85 28.30 -13.00
C ARG A 344 7.46 29.47 -12.11
N ALA A 345 7.72 29.40 -10.80
CA ALA A 345 7.36 30.47 -9.86
C ALA A 345 8.46 31.53 -9.70
N GLY A 346 9.71 31.22 -10.11
CA GLY A 346 10.86 32.14 -10.05
C GLY A 346 11.22 32.81 -11.37
N SER A 347 10.37 32.71 -12.40
CA SER A 347 10.61 33.30 -13.73
C SER A 347 9.65 34.46 -14.06
N PHE A 348 9.34 35.30 -13.07
CA PHE A 348 8.63 36.57 -13.25
C PHE A 348 9.45 37.71 -12.66
#